data_AF-A0A1F8EKD0-F1
#
_entry.id   AF-A0A1F8EKD0-F1
#
_cell.length_a   1.000
_cell.length_b   1.000
_cell.length_c   1.000
_cell.angle_alpha   90.00
_cell.angle_beta   90.00
_cell.angle_gamma   90.00
#
_symmetry.space_group_name_H-M   'P 1'
#
loop_
_entity.id
_entity.type
_entity.pdbx_description
1 polymer ?
#
loop_
_entity_poly.entity_id
_entity_poly.type
_entity_poly.pdbx_seq_one_letter_code
_entity_poly.pdbx_strand_id
1 'polypeptide(L)' 'MTKSYENPPEGPNEGKNRFYDKNNLDDEIAGLEFAINRTKHRIENDLDRPAGVLEEHLKSLEAELRLAKTKKEWQYKKAA' A
#
# COMPACT_ATOMS: atom_id res chain seq x y z
N MET A 1 22.43 23.74 2.21
CA MET A 1 21.28 23.28 3.02
C MET A 1 20.91 21.89 2.56
N THR A 2 21.39 20.85 3.23
CA THR A 2 21.01 19.46 2.96
C THR A 2 19.60 19.26 3.50
N LYS A 3 18.60 19.16 2.60
CA LYS A 3 17.26 18.73 3.01
C LYS A 3 17.40 17.32 3.55
N SER A 4 17.25 17.16 4.86
CA SER A 4 17.09 15.86 5.49
C SER A 4 15.80 15.27 4.92
N TYR A 5 15.94 14.30 4.02
CA TYR A 5 14.82 13.51 3.55
C TYR A 5 14.36 12.68 4.74
N GLU A 6 13.32 13.14 5.43
CA GLU A 6 12.58 12.28 6.35
C GLU A 6 12.05 11.12 5.50
N ASN A 7 12.60 9.92 5.73
CA ASN A 7 12.05 8.71 5.16
C ASN A 7 10.55 8.69 5.52
N PRO A 8 9.64 8.44 4.55
CA PRO A 8 8.25 8.23 4.89
C PRO A 8 8.19 7.14 5.97
N PRO A 9 7.26 7.24 6.93
CA PRO A 9 7.19 6.35 8.08
C PRO A 9 7.40 4.92 7.60
N GLU A 10 8.39 4.27 8.20
CA GLU A 10 8.70 2.86 7.95
C GLU A 10 7.37 2.13 7.92
N GLY A 11 7.13 1.41 6.82
CA GLY A 11 5.85 0.74 6.59
C GLY A 11 5.50 -0.20 7.73
N PRO A 12 4.34 -0.86 7.68
CA PRO A 12 3.79 -1.58 8.84
C PRO A 12 4.67 -2.66 9.51
N ASN A 13 5.93 -2.87 9.11
CA ASN A 13 6.86 -3.78 9.77
C ASN A 13 8.34 -3.38 9.61
N GLU A 14 8.84 -2.36 10.31
CA GLU A 14 10.29 -2.24 10.55
C GLU A 14 10.56 -2.33 12.06
N GLY A 15 11.11 -3.47 12.49
CA GLY A 15 11.57 -3.68 13.86
C GLY A 15 11.29 -5.06 14.45
N LYS A 16 10.25 -5.78 14.03
CA LYS A 16 9.95 -7.12 14.56
C LYS A 16 9.29 -8.00 13.50
N ASN A 17 10.09 -8.81 12.84
CA ASN A 17 9.61 -9.84 11.92
C ASN A 17 8.64 -10.79 12.66
N ARG A 18 7.35 -10.80 12.30
CA ARG A 18 6.25 -11.75 12.63
C ARG A 18 4.92 -10.98 12.51
N PHE A 19 4.13 -10.96 11.44
CA PHE A 19 3.80 -11.93 10.41
C PHE A 19 3.24 -11.11 9.23
N TYR A 20 3.96 -10.92 8.13
CA TYR A 20 3.27 -10.54 6.88
C TYR A 20 2.70 -11.83 6.31
N ASP A 21 1.52 -12.23 6.79
CA ASP A 21 0.86 -13.41 6.25
C ASP A 21 0.06 -12.99 5.02
N LYS A 22 0.55 -13.35 3.83
CA LYS A 22 -0.18 -13.13 2.57
C LYS A 22 -1.55 -13.81 2.53
N ASN A 23 -1.83 -14.71 3.47
CA ASN A 23 -3.13 -15.37 3.62
C ASN A 23 -4.04 -14.64 4.64
N ASN A 24 -3.48 -13.72 5.42
CA ASN A 24 -4.22 -12.82 6.30
C ASN A 24 -4.63 -11.56 5.52
N LEU A 25 -5.92 -11.42 5.28
CA LEU A 25 -6.45 -10.28 4.52
C LEU A 25 -6.17 -8.93 5.19
N ASP A 26 -6.02 -8.89 6.51
CA ASP A 26 -5.66 -7.67 7.22
C ASP A 26 -4.26 -7.18 6.88
N ASP A 27 -3.28 -8.09 6.82
CA ASP A 27 -1.89 -7.77 6.49
C ASP A 27 -1.75 -7.44 4.99
N GLU A 28 -2.51 -8.14 4.13
CA GLU A 28 -2.61 -7.84 2.70
C GLU A 28 -3.14 -6.41 2.47
N ILE A 29 -4.24 -6.04 3.13
CA ILE A 29 -4.84 -4.70 3.07
C ILE A 29 -3.84 -3.65 3.58
N ALA A 30 -3.20 -3.87 4.72
CA ALA A 30 -2.25 -2.92 5.29
C ALA A 30 -1.03 -2.71 4.39
N GLY A 31 -0.52 -3.78 3.78
CA GLY A 31 0.58 -3.70 2.81
C GLY A 31 0.20 -2.93 1.54
N LEU A 32 -1.01 -3.16 1.02
CA LEU A 32 -1.54 -2.45 -0.15
C LEU A 32 -1.74 -0.96 0.15
N GLU A 33 -2.28 -0.60 1.32
CA GLU A 33 -2.43 0.80 1.74
C GLU A 33 -1.08 1.51 1.84
N PHE A 34 -0.06 0.84 2.38
CA PHE A 34 1.31 1.37 2.43
C PHE A 34 1.90 1.58 1.03
N ALA A 35 1.76 0.59 0.14
CA ALA A 35 2.23 0.67 -1.24
C ALA A 35 1.56 1.81 -2.02
N ILE A 36 0.25 2.00 -1.84
CA ILE A 36 -0.52 3.11 -2.40
C ILE A 36 0.04 4.44 -1.90
N ASN A 37 0.21 4.60 -0.59
CA ASN A 37 0.68 5.85 0.00
C ASN A 37 2.09 6.22 -0.51
N ARG A 38 3.00 5.23 -0.57
CA ARG A 38 4.34 5.43 -1.13
C ARG A 38 4.30 5.79 -2.61
N THR A 39 3.39 5.19 -3.37
CA THR A 39 3.23 5.48 -4.80
C THR A 39 2.66 6.89 -5.02
N LYS A 40 1.68 7.32 -4.22
CA LYS A 40 1.15 8.69 -4.22
C LYS A 40 2.26 9.71 -3.90
N HIS A 41 3.01 9.46 -2.83
CA HIS A 41 4.14 10.32 -2.46
C HIS A 41 5.19 10.40 -3.59
N ARG A 42 5.47 9.30 -4.29
CA ARG A 42 6.38 9.32 -5.45
C ARG A 42 5.79 10.12 -6.60
N ILE A 43 4.50 9.98 -6.92
CA ILE A 43 3.86 10.80 -7.97
C ILE A 43 3.96 12.29 -7.63
N GLU A 44 3.73 12.66 -6.38
CA GLU A 44 3.77 14.05 -5.93
C GLU A 44 5.19 14.66 -5.92
N ASN A 45 6.22 13.85 -5.66
CA ASN A 45 7.60 14.33 -5.49
C ASN A 45 8.52 14.09 -6.70
N ASP A 46 8.15 13.22 -7.64
CA ASP A 46 8.98 12.81 -8.77
C ASP A 46 8.59 13.63 -10.02
N LEU A 47 9.07 14.88 -10.07
CA LEU A 47 8.70 15.90 -11.07
C LEU A 47 9.23 15.63 -12.49
N ASP A 48 10.23 14.76 -12.63
CA ASP A 48 10.91 14.47 -13.92
C ASP A 48 10.43 13.18 -14.60
N ARG A 49 9.45 12.48 -14.01
CA ARG A 49 8.99 11.18 -14.52
C ARG A 49 7.80 11.37 -15.48
N PRO A 50 7.72 10.62 -16.59
CA PRO A 50 6.55 10.66 -17.46
C PRO A 50 5.28 10.31 -16.67
N ALA A 51 4.34 11.26 -16.63
CA ALA A 51 3.01 11.06 -16.08
C ALA A 51 2.35 9.87 -16.79
N GLY A 52 1.92 8.87 -16.03
CA GLY A 52 1.22 7.69 -16.56
C GLY A 52 1.65 6.37 -15.94
N VAL A 53 2.96 6.07 -15.84
CA VAL A 53 3.41 4.75 -15.35
C VAL A 53 3.10 4.56 -13.86
N LEU A 54 3.35 5.60 -13.05
CA LEU A 54 3.01 5.55 -11.63
C LEU A 54 1.50 5.65 -11.39
N GLU A 55 0.77 6.35 -12.26
CA GLU A 55 -0.69 6.44 -12.16
C GLU A 55 -1.38 5.11 -12.50
N GLU A 56 -0.89 4.40 -13.52
CA GLU A 56 -1.35 3.04 -13.84
C GLU A 56 -1.05 2.09 -12.69
N HIS A 57 0.19 2.12 -12.17
CA HIS A 57 0.57 1.31 -11.01
C HIS A 57 -0.30 1.63 -9.78
N LEU A 58 -0.59 2.91 -9.53
CA LEU A 58 -1.47 3.34 -8.46
C LEU A 58 -2.89 2.78 -8.63
N LYS A 59 -3.45 2.86 -9.85
CA LYS A 59 -4.79 2.31 -10.15
C LYS A 59 -4.83 0.79 -9.92
N SER A 60 -3.78 0.06 -10.30
CA SER A 60 -3.67 -1.37 -10.05
C SER A 60 -3.68 -1.67 -8.54
N LEU A 61 -2.87 -0.96 -7.76
CA LEU A 61 -2.84 -1.13 -6.30
C LEU A 61 -4.19 -0.79 -5.64
N GLU A 62 -4.88 0.27 -6.09
CA GLU A 62 -6.21 0.63 -5.59
C GLU A 62 -7.26 -0.43 -5.94
N ALA A 63 -7.16 -1.05 -7.13
CA ALA A 63 -8.03 -2.16 -7.52
C ALA A 63 -7.80 -3.41 -6.65
N GLU A 64 -6.53 -3.76 -6.40
CA GLU A 64 -6.16 -4.86 -5.51
C GLU A 64 -6.66 -4.63 -4.08
N LEU A 65 -6.49 -3.41 -3.54
CA LEU A 65 -6.99 -3.04 -2.22
C LEU A 65 -8.52 -3.20 -2.13
N ARG A 66 -9.24 -2.77 -3.17
CA ARG A 66 -10.70 -2.92 -3.23
C ARG A 66 -11.11 -4.39 -3.23
N LEU A 67 -10.45 -5.23 -4.01
CA LEU A 67 -10.72 -6.67 -4.06
C LEU A 67 -10.44 -7.32 -2.70
N ALA A 68 -9.33 -6.98 -2.05
CA ALA A 68 -8.97 -7.49 -0.72
C ALA A 68 -10.02 -7.08 0.34
N LYS A 69 -10.44 -5.80 0.35
CA LYS A 69 -11.51 -5.31 1.25
C LYS A 69 -12.83 -6.03 1.02
N THR A 70 -13.25 -6.17 -0.24
CA THR A 70 -14.47 -6.92 -0.58
C THR A 70 -14.38 -8.38 -0.13
N LYS A 71 -13.25 -9.06 -0.40
CA LYS A 71 -13.03 -10.45 0.04
C LYS A 71 -13.11 -10.58 1.56
N LYS A 72 -12.56 -9.62 2.31
CA LYS A 72 -12.65 -9.55 3.77
C LYS A 72 -14.11 -9.42 4.22
N GLU A 73 -14.88 -8.48 3.66
CA GLU A 73 -16.31 -8.34 3.96
C GLU A 73 -17.11 -9.62 3.69
N TRP A 74 -16.83 -10.31 2.59
CA TRP A 74 -17.47 -11.59 2.26
C TRP A 74 -17.11 -12.69 3.27
N GLN A 75 -15.87 -12.74 3.77
CA GLN A 75 -15.48 -13.69 4.81
C GLN A 75 -16.22 -13.43 6.12
N TYR A 76 -16.32 -12.16 6.56
CA TYR A 76 -17.10 -11.82 7.76
C TYR A 76 -18.58 -12.20 7.63
N LYS A 77 -19.19 -11.95 6.47
CA LYS A 77 -20.60 -12.33 6.22
C LYS A 77 -20.84 -13.84 6.17
N LYS A 78 -19.82 -14.65 5.88
CA LYS A 78 -19.92 -16.13 5.90
C LYS A 78 -19.63 -16.72 7.28
N ALA A 79 -18.91 -16.00 8.13
CA ALA A 79 -18.53 -16.44 9.48
C ALA A 79 -19.54 -16.01 10.56
N ALA A 80 -20.45 -15.09 10.24
CA ALA A 80 -21.60 -14.68 11.06
C ALA A 80 -22.85 -15.49 10.71
#